data_AF-A0AAW0ZS91-F1
#
_entry.id   AF-A0AAW0ZS91-F1
#
_cell.length_a   1.000
_cell.length_b   1.000
_cell.length_c   1.000
_cell.angle_alpha   90.00
_cell.angle_beta   90.00
_cell.angle_gamma   90.00
#
_symmetry.space_group_name_H-M   'P 1'
#
loop_
_entity.id
_entity.type
_entity.pdbx_description
1 polymer ?
#
loop_
_entity_poly.entity_id
_entity_poly.type
_entity_poly.pdbx_seq_one_letter_code
_entity_poly.pdbx_strand_id
1 'polypeptide(L)'
;MLPLPWIEDKYLERSSRKSKTRFPCPRCRKSYTTKSAVTAHFKYDCGKPPRFECPYCGKLSKKKFNIQDHIRHKHPSKPVICNTLF
;
A
#
# COMPACT_ATOMS: atom_id res chain seq x y z
N MET A 1 5.90 -20.54 -3.52
CA MET A 1 5.90 -19.06 -3.47
C MET A 1 7.22 -18.60 -4.09
N LEU A 2 7.21 -18.09 -5.32
CA LEU A 2 8.47 -17.82 -6.03
C LEU A 2 9.34 -16.80 -5.25
N PRO A 3 10.64 -17.08 -5.07
CA PRO A 3 11.58 -16.11 -4.51
C PRO A 3 11.60 -14.87 -5.41
N LEU A 4 11.57 -13.67 -4.84
CA LEU A 4 11.51 -12.40 -5.59
C LEU A 4 12.82 -12.23 -6.40
N PRO A 5 12.83 -12.46 -7.71
CA PRO A 5 14.09 -12.53 -8.46
C PRO A 5 14.75 -11.17 -8.73
N TRP A 6 14.27 -10.06 -8.14
CA TRP A 6 14.55 -8.70 -8.64
C TRP A 6 14.89 -7.65 -7.56
N ILE A 7 15.76 -8.02 -6.60
CA ILE A 7 16.80 -7.05 -6.21
C ILE A 7 17.91 -7.00 -7.29
N GLU A 8 17.83 -7.83 -8.34
CA GLU A 8 18.79 -7.82 -9.45
C GLU A 8 19.00 -6.42 -10.05
N ASP A 9 20.28 -6.08 -10.14
CA ASP A 9 20.93 -4.81 -10.41
C ASP A 9 20.58 -4.13 -11.74
N LYS A 10 19.29 -3.83 -11.99
CA LYS A 10 18.87 -3.06 -13.19
C LYS A 10 18.03 -1.80 -12.89
N TYR A 11 18.20 -1.20 -11.71
CA TYR A 11 17.50 0.05 -11.36
C TYR A 11 18.44 1.22 -11.06
N LEU A 12 19.64 1.23 -11.65
CA LEU A 12 20.64 2.29 -11.50
C LEU A 12 20.90 3.07 -12.78
N GLU A 13 19.94 3.16 -13.70
CA GLU A 13 20.14 3.93 -14.93
C GLU A 13 18.93 4.83 -15.21
N ARG A 14 19.00 6.09 -14.74
CA ARG A 14 18.98 7.30 -15.59
C ARG A 14 18.76 8.60 -14.80
N SER A 15 19.65 9.55 -15.08
CA SER A 15 19.50 11.02 -14.98
C SER A 15 19.71 11.71 -13.63
N SER A 16 20.92 12.27 -13.47
CA SER A 16 21.25 13.59 -12.93
C SER A 16 20.17 14.32 -12.10
N ARG A 17 20.21 14.08 -10.78
CA ARG A 17 19.94 15.00 -9.65
C ARG A 17 19.78 14.17 -8.38
N LYS A 18 20.90 13.83 -7.72
CA LYS A 18 21.01 13.34 -6.33
C LYS A 18 19.79 12.53 -5.82
N SER A 19 19.46 11.44 -6.51
CA SER A 19 18.31 10.59 -6.21
C SER A 19 18.69 9.61 -5.12
N LYS A 20 18.23 9.82 -3.88
CA LYS A 20 18.29 8.80 -2.82
C LYS A 20 17.74 7.50 -3.40
N THR A 21 18.56 6.44 -3.43
CA THR A 21 18.24 5.14 -4.04
C THR A 21 16.84 4.70 -3.62
N ARG A 22 15.90 4.64 -4.57
CA ARG A 22 14.53 4.19 -4.32
C ARG A 22 14.35 2.79 -4.87
N PHE A 23 13.73 1.91 -4.09
CA PHE A 23 13.37 0.55 -4.47
C PHE A 23 11.92 0.53 -4.98
N PRO A 24 11.69 0.46 -6.30
CA PRO A 24 10.35 0.40 -6.86
C PRO A 24 9.71 -0.97 -6.67
N CYS A 25 8.38 -1.02 -6.51
CA CYS A 25 7.62 -2.25 -6.59
C CYS A 25 7.37 -2.61 -8.07
N PRO A 26 7.61 -3.84 -8.53
CA PRO A 26 7.42 -4.18 -9.95
C PRO A 26 5.95 -4.35 -10.35
N ARG A 27 5.05 -4.53 -9.37
CA ARG A 27 3.61 -4.74 -9.62
C ARG A 27 2.78 -3.46 -9.43
N CYS A 28 3.34 -2.40 -8.84
CA CYS A 28 2.65 -1.10 -8.73
C CYS A 28 3.62 0.08 -8.81
N ARG A 29 3.12 1.28 -9.12
CA ARG A 29 3.98 2.49 -9.29
C ARG A 29 4.55 3.07 -7.98
N LYS A 30 4.60 2.31 -6.88
CA LYS A 30 5.15 2.79 -5.59
C LYS A 30 6.65 2.53 -5.48
N SER A 31 7.37 3.48 -4.90
CA SER A 31 8.81 3.40 -4.62
C SER A 31 9.09 3.62 -3.14
N TYR A 32 10.02 2.85 -2.57
CA TYR A 32 10.39 2.89 -1.16
C TYR A 32 11.85 3.28 -0.99
N THR A 33 12.23 3.82 0.17
CA THR A 33 13.63 4.16 0.46
C THR A 33 14.47 2.96 0.91
N THR A 34 13.83 1.84 1.26
CA THR A 34 14.51 0.63 1.74
C THR A 34 14.00 -0.65 1.07
N LYS A 35 14.89 -1.64 0.94
CA LYS A 35 14.56 -2.99 0.43
C LYS A 35 13.51 -3.67 1.30
N SER A 36 13.65 -3.58 2.63
CA SER A 36 12.69 -4.17 3.58
C SER A 36 11.26 -3.63 3.39
N ALA A 37 11.12 -2.33 3.12
CA ALA A 37 9.82 -1.71 2.91
C ALA A 37 9.16 -2.17 1.60
N VAL A 38 9.91 -2.28 0.49
CA VAL A 38 9.36 -2.80 -0.76
C VAL A 38 9.00 -4.29 -0.65
N THR A 39 9.82 -5.09 0.04
CA THR A 39 9.54 -6.52 0.28
C THR A 39 8.27 -6.70 1.13
N ALA A 40 8.15 -5.95 2.22
CA ALA A 40 6.95 -5.97 3.05
C ALA A 40 5.71 -5.51 2.26
N HIS A 41 5.83 -4.41 1.52
CA HIS A 41 4.75 -3.95 0.64
C HIS A 41 4.35 -5.04 -0.37
N PHE A 42 5.32 -5.65 -1.06
CA PHE A 42 5.04 -6.67 -2.06
C PHE A 42 4.33 -7.88 -1.47
N LYS A 43 4.81 -8.39 -0.33
CA LYS A 43 4.27 -9.57 0.35
C LYS A 43 2.89 -9.33 0.97
N TYR A 44 2.65 -8.12 1.48
CA TYR A 44 1.48 -7.87 2.34
C TYR A 44 0.42 -6.94 1.74
N ASP A 45 0.77 -6.09 0.78
CA ASP A 45 -0.12 -5.04 0.26
C ASP A 45 -0.30 -5.14 -1.27
N CYS A 46 0.79 -5.42 -2.01
CA CYS A 46 0.77 -5.36 -3.46
C CYS A 46 -0.11 -6.44 -4.10
N GLY A 47 -1.09 -6.00 -4.89
CA GLY A 47 -2.07 -6.89 -5.51
C GLY A 47 -3.06 -7.54 -4.54
N LYS A 48 -3.06 -7.17 -3.25
CA LYS A 48 -4.11 -7.61 -2.32
C LYS A 48 -5.33 -6.71 -2.44
N PRO A 49 -6.55 -7.29 -2.56
CA PRO A 49 -7.78 -6.51 -2.58
C PRO A 49 -7.97 -5.80 -1.23
N PRO A 50 -8.68 -4.67 -1.21
CA PRO A 50 -9.11 -4.05 0.03
C PRO A 50 -9.97 -5.03 0.83
N ARG A 51 -9.75 -5.10 2.14
CA ARG A 51 -10.45 -6.00 3.06
C ARG A 51 -11.44 -5.28 3.95
N PHE A 52 -11.45 -3.95 3.92
CA PHE A 52 -12.28 -3.15 4.79
C PHE A 52 -13.10 -2.18 3.95
N GLU A 53 -14.38 -2.10 4.27
CA GLU A 53 -15.34 -1.23 3.61
C GLU A 53 -15.98 -0.28 4.63
N CYS A 54 -16.20 0.97 4.20
CA CYS A 54 -17.03 1.91 4.93
C CYS A 54 -18.52 1.58 4.70
N PRO A 55 -19.29 1.28 5.77
CA PRO A 55 -20.70 0.92 5.66
C PRO A 55 -21.61 2.08 5.22
N TYR A 56 -21.09 3.31 5.15
CA TYR A 56 -21.88 4.51 4.86
C TYR A 56 -21.70 5.04 3.44
N CYS A 57 -20.63 4.65 2.74
CA CYS A 57 -20.33 5.18 1.40
C CYS A 57 -19.61 4.19 0.47
N GLY A 58 -19.39 2.94 0.89
CA GLY A 58 -18.73 1.91 0.08
C GLY A 58 -17.23 2.13 -0.13
N LYS A 59 -16.59 3.05 0.62
CA LYS A 59 -15.16 3.30 0.51
C LYS A 59 -14.36 2.08 0.94
N LEU A 60 -13.50 1.59 0.06
CA LEU A 60 -12.64 0.42 0.31
C LEU A 60 -11.23 0.81 0.81
N SER A 61 -10.65 -0.02 1.67
CA SER A 61 -9.26 0.09 2.12
C SER A 61 -8.64 -1.25 2.49
N LYS A 62 -7.32 -1.33 2.40
CA LYS A 62 -6.53 -2.52 2.79
C LYS A 62 -6.28 -2.62 4.30
N LYS A 63 -6.45 -1.52 5.03
CA LYS A 63 -6.14 -1.43 6.47
C LYS A 63 -7.34 -0.91 7.23
N LYS A 64 -7.60 -1.51 8.39
CA LYS A 64 -8.72 -1.16 9.28
C LYS A 64 -8.67 0.30 9.73
N PHE A 65 -7.49 0.75 10.19
CA PHE A 65 -7.32 2.12 10.70
C PHE A 65 -7.65 3.19 9.65
N ASN A 66 -7.40 2.92 8.36
CA ASN A 66 -7.75 3.86 7.28
C ASN A 66 -9.26 4.08 7.18
N ILE A 67 -10.08 3.03 7.35
CA ILE A 67 -11.54 3.16 7.33
C ILE A 67 -12.03 3.88 8.58
N GLN A 68 -11.44 3.57 9.74
CA GLN A 68 -11.80 4.25 10.99
C GLN A 68 -11.53 5.76 10.92
N ASP A 69 -10.37 6.15 10.43
CA ASP A 69 -10.00 7.56 10.22
C ASP A 69 -10.91 8.24 9.18
N HIS A 70 -11.18 7.54 8.07
CA HIS A 70 -12.11 8.01 7.06
C HIS A 70 -13.50 8.30 7.64
N ILE A 71 -14.04 7.41 8.48
CA ILE A 71 -15.35 7.61 9.12
C ILE A 71 -15.32 8.82 10.05
N ARG A 72 -14.27 8.96 10.87
CA ARG A 72 -14.12 10.09 11.78
C ARG A 72 -14.19 11.44 11.05
N HIS A 73 -13.62 11.53 9.85
CA HIS A 73 -13.53 12.79 9.10
C HIS A 73 -14.65 12.99 8.06
N LYS A 74 -15.20 11.92 7.50
CA LYS A 74 -16.23 11.99 6.43
C LYS A 74 -17.64 11.69 6.91
N HIS A 75 -17.77 11.02 8.05
CA HIS A 75 -19.04 10.69 8.69
C HIS A 75 -18.99 11.01 10.20
N PRO A 76 -18.71 12.27 10.59
CA PRO A 76 -18.49 12.63 12.00
C PRO A 76 -19.72 12.40 12.89
N SER A 77 -20.92 12.36 12.31
CA SER A 77 -22.17 12.05 13.01
C SER A 77 -22.49 10.55 13.12
N LYS A 78 -21.63 9.68 12.59
CA LYS A 78 -21.83 8.22 12.57
C LYS A 78 -20.80 7.51 13.46
N PRO A 79 -21.17 6.36 14.07
CA PRO A 79 -20.22 5.58 14.86
C PRO A 79 -19.11 5.00 13.98
N VAL A 80 -17.91 4.88 14.55
CA VAL A 80 -16.70 4.38 13.88
C VAL A 80 -16.71 2.85 13.82
N ILE A 81 -17.39 2.32 12.80
CA ILE A 81 -17.50 0.88 12.52
C ILE A 81 -17.03 0.56 11.10
N CYS A 82 -16.37 -0.59 10.90
CA CYS A 82 -15.90 -1.00 9.58
C CYS A 82 -16.33 -2.42 9.27
N ASN A 83 -16.81 -2.66 8.06
CA ASN A 83 -17.12 -4.00 7.59
C ASN A 83 -15.83 -4.65 7.09
N THR A 84 -15.67 -5.95 7.40
CA THR A 84 -14.59 -6.75 6.85
C THR A 84 -15.15 -7.53 5.67
N LEU A 85 -14.50 -7.39 4.52
CA LEU A 85 -14.79 -8.17 3.31
C LEU A 85 -13.94 -9.44 3.38
N PHE A 86 -14.60 -10.60 3.35
CA PHE A 86 -13.98 -11.92 3.39
C PHE A 86 -13.47 -12.32 2.00
#